data_AF-A0A4U3IFA4-F1
#
_entry.id   AF-A0A4U3IFA4-F1
#
_cell.length_a   1.000
_cell.length_b   1.000
_cell.length_c   1.000
_cell.angle_alpha   90.00
_cell.angle_beta   90.00
_cell.angle_gamma   90.00
#
_symmetry.space_group_name_H-M   'P 1'
#
loop_
_entity.id
_entity.type
_entity.pdbx_description
1 polymer ?
#
loop_
_entity_poly.entity_id
_entity_poly.type
_entity_poly.pdbx_seq_one_letter_code
_entity_poly.pdbx_strand_id
1 'polypeptide(L)'
;MDQYKPLQTNPTSVPVLAFNTFAPSHLLHETARSRVRIGTELLATLASSSDNPNLHHLVTAALVSLRDGLDMLGEIQRRLDGQAEK
;
A
#
# COMPACT_ATOMS: atom_id res chain seq x y z
N MET A 1 -20.56 -0.82 -4.15
CA MET A 1 -19.16 -0.53 -3.81
C MET A 1 -19.16 0.20 -2.50
N ASP A 2 -18.41 -0.28 -1.53
CA ASP A 2 -18.27 0.40 -0.24
C ASP A 2 -17.25 1.52 -0.35
N GLN A 3 -17.58 2.69 0.20
CA GLN A 3 -16.74 3.88 0.12
C GLN A 3 -15.36 3.66 0.76
N TYR A 4 -15.26 2.84 1.80
CA TYR A 4 -14.00 2.54 2.47
C TYR A 4 -13.68 1.07 2.34
N LYS A 5 -12.53 0.77 1.74
CA LYS A 5 -12.00 -0.60 1.65
C LYS A 5 -10.88 -0.78 2.68
N PRO A 6 -10.97 -1.79 3.55
CA PRO A 6 -9.91 -2.11 4.50
C PRO A 6 -8.56 -2.32 3.82
N LEU A 7 -7.49 -1.83 4.44
CA LEU A 7 -6.13 -2.23 4.07
C LEU A 7 -5.91 -3.70 4.47
N GLN A 8 -5.25 -4.48 3.61
CA GLN A 8 -4.94 -5.88 3.90
C GLN A 8 -3.91 -6.05 5.02
N THR A 9 -3.22 -4.96 5.38
CA THR A 9 -2.18 -4.91 6.41
C THR A 9 -2.72 -4.69 7.82
N ASN A 10 -4.05 -4.56 8.00
CA ASN A 10 -4.65 -4.50 9.35
C ASN A 10 -4.23 -5.75 10.16
N PRO A 11 -3.65 -5.58 11.38
CA PRO A 11 -3.17 -6.71 12.17
C PRO A 11 -4.29 -7.40 12.97
N THR A 12 -5.51 -6.85 12.95
CA THR A 12 -6.65 -7.28 13.76
C THR A 12 -7.80 -7.78 12.91
N SER A 13 -8.66 -8.62 13.49
CA SER A 13 -9.86 -9.15 12.83
C SER A 13 -10.90 -8.08 12.51
N VAL A 14 -10.94 -7.01 13.31
CA VAL A 14 -11.73 -5.81 13.02
C VAL A 14 -10.81 -4.81 12.33
N PRO A 15 -11.05 -4.47 11.04
CA PRO A 15 -10.22 -3.51 10.33
C PRO A 15 -10.50 -2.09 10.83
N VAL A 16 -9.43 -1.35 11.13
CA VAL A 16 -9.51 0.05 11.60
C VAL A 16 -8.85 1.03 10.63
N LEU A 17 -8.02 0.53 9.71
CA LEU A 17 -7.42 1.31 8.64
C LEU A 17 -8.04 0.95 7.29
N ALA A 18 -8.40 1.97 6.51
CA ALA A 18 -9.05 1.81 5.21
C ALA A 18 -8.67 2.95 4.26
N PHE A 19 -8.83 2.73 2.97
CA PHE A 19 -8.70 3.76 1.95
C PHE A 19 -10.04 4.06 1.27
N ASN A 20 -10.22 5.30 0.83
CA ASN A 20 -11.46 5.76 0.20
C ASN A 20 -11.52 5.33 -1.27
N THR A 21 -12.36 4.34 -1.58
CA THR A 21 -12.59 3.83 -2.93
C THR A 21 -13.37 4.79 -3.83
N PHE A 22 -13.89 5.90 -3.30
CA PHE A 22 -14.54 6.95 -4.09
C PHE A 22 -13.58 8.11 -4.42
N ALA A 23 -12.36 8.09 -3.87
CA ALA A 23 -11.36 9.10 -4.22
C ALA A 23 -11.02 9.05 -5.73
N PRO A 24 -10.77 10.21 -6.37
CA PRO A 24 -10.29 10.26 -7.75
C PRO A 24 -9.07 9.36 -7.97
N SER A 25 -9.00 8.68 -9.13
CA SER A 25 -7.94 7.69 -9.41
C SER A 25 -6.53 8.28 -9.32
N HIS A 26 -6.35 9.56 -9.67
CA HIS A 26 -5.04 10.21 -9.57
C HIS A 26 -4.58 10.37 -8.11
N LEU A 27 -5.49 10.63 -7.16
CA LEU A 27 -5.16 10.72 -5.73
C LEU A 27 -4.82 9.36 -5.14
N LEU A 28 -5.55 8.31 -5.54
CA LEU A 28 -5.19 6.94 -5.20
C LEU A 28 -3.81 6.58 -5.75
N HIS A 29 -3.52 6.96 -7.00
CA HIS A 29 -2.26 6.66 -7.66
C HIS A 29 -1.08 7.39 -7.00
N GLU A 30 -1.23 8.68 -6.71
CA GLU A 30 -0.20 9.47 -6.03
C GLU A 30 0.12 8.90 -4.64
N THR A 31 -0.93 8.55 -3.88
CA THR A 31 -0.77 7.94 -2.55
C THR A 31 -0.09 6.57 -2.65
N ALA A 32 -0.54 5.72 -3.59
CA ALA A 32 0.04 4.40 -3.82
C ALA A 32 1.52 4.49 -4.20
N ARG A 33 1.87 5.42 -5.11
CA ARG A 33 3.24 5.67 -5.53
C ARG A 33 4.12 6.10 -4.35
N SER A 34 3.62 6.99 -3.49
CA SER A 34 4.33 7.42 -2.29
C SER A 34 4.63 6.24 -1.37
N ARG A 35 3.63 5.39 -1.12
CA ARG A 35 3.75 4.18 -0.29
C ARG A 35 4.74 3.17 -0.84
N VAL A 36 4.68 2.90 -2.14
CA VAL A 36 5.62 1.99 -2.82
C VAL A 36 7.05 2.55 -2.76
N ARG A 37 7.22 3.85 -3.01
CA ARG A 37 8.52 4.50 -2.96
C ARG A 37 9.15 4.41 -1.58
N ILE A 38 8.43 4.78 -0.52
CA ILE A 38 8.94 4.76 0.85
C ILE A 38 9.36 3.34 1.25
N GLY A 39 8.52 2.33 0.96
CA GLY A 39 8.85 0.94 1.27
C GLY A 39 10.09 0.46 0.52
N THR A 40 10.22 0.83 -0.76
CA THR A 40 11.39 0.49 -1.59
C THR A 40 12.67 1.16 -1.09
N GLU A 41 12.63 2.46 -0.79
CA GLU A 41 13.77 3.23 -0.29
C GLU A 41 14.24 2.71 1.09
N LEU A 42 13.29 2.33 1.95
CA LEU A 42 13.60 1.71 3.24
C LEU A 42 14.29 0.36 3.05
N LEU A 43 13.78 -0.52 2.18
CA LEU A 43 14.43 -1.79 1.88
C LEU A 43 15.82 -1.62 1.28
N ALA A 44 16.01 -0.65 0.37
CA ALA A 44 17.32 -0.34 -0.20
C ALA A 44 18.33 0.09 0.88
N THR A 45 17.88 0.94 1.81
CA THR A 45 18.68 1.36 2.96
C THR A 45 19.07 0.16 3.83
N LEU A 46 18.12 -0.73 4.13
CA LEU A 46 18.37 -1.93 4.94
C LEU A 46 19.29 -2.93 4.24
N ALA A 47 19.16 -3.12 2.93
CA ALA A 47 20.02 -4.00 2.15
C ALA A 47 21.49 -3.56 2.17
N SER A 48 21.75 -2.25 2.37
CA SER A 48 23.10 -1.69 2.50
C SER A 48 23.68 -1.75 3.92
N SER A 49 22.90 -2.20 4.91
CA SER A 49 23.29 -2.24 6.32
C SER A 49 23.38 -3.69 6.80
N SER A 50 24.59 -4.13 7.18
CA SER A 50 24.84 -5.52 7.59
C SER A 50 24.50 -5.82 9.06
N ASP A 51 24.25 -4.80 9.88
CA ASP A 51 24.03 -4.99 11.31
C ASP A 51 23.01 -3.97 11.83
N ASN A 52 21.73 -4.37 11.88
CA ASN A 52 20.65 -3.54 12.41
C ASN A 52 19.81 -4.37 13.38
N PRO A 53 19.85 -4.08 14.69
CA PRO A 53 19.09 -4.85 15.69
C PRO A 53 17.57 -4.72 15.50
N ASN A 54 17.12 -3.75 14.71
CA ASN A 54 15.71 -3.53 14.38
C ASN A 54 15.35 -3.97 12.96
N LEU A 55 16.20 -4.74 12.28
CA LEU A 55 16.01 -5.16 10.88
C LEU A 55 14.60 -5.74 10.65
N HIS A 56 14.14 -6.62 11.53
CA HIS A 56 12.83 -7.24 11.40
C HIS A 56 11.67 -6.22 11.44
N HIS A 57 11.72 -5.27 12.38
CA HIS A 57 10.70 -4.21 12.50
C HIS A 57 10.72 -3.27 11.28
N LEU A 58 11.91 -2.93 10.79
CA LEU A 58 12.07 -2.03 9.65
C LEU A 58 11.65 -2.69 8.32
N VAL A 59 11.98 -3.98 8.13
CA VAL A 59 11.47 -4.78 7.00
C VAL A 59 9.95 -4.87 7.07
N THR A 60 9.39 -5.12 8.26
CA THR A 60 7.93 -5.18 8.45
C THR A 60 7.27 -3.85 8.08
N ALA A 61 7.82 -2.71 8.53
CA ALA A 61 7.31 -1.39 8.17
C ALA A 61 7.37 -1.14 6.65
N ALA A 62 8.46 -1.54 5.99
CA ALA A 62 8.57 -1.45 4.54
C ALA A 62 7.52 -2.30 3.81
N LEU A 63 7.32 -3.55 4.26
CA LEU A 63 6.33 -4.47 3.70
C LEU A 63 4.90 -3.95 3.87
N VAL A 64 4.56 -3.38 5.03
CA VAL A 64 3.26 -2.74 5.25
C VAL A 64 3.05 -1.60 4.26
N SER A 65 4.03 -0.69 4.12
CA SER A 65 3.93 0.41 3.16
C SER A 65 3.77 -0.10 1.72
N LEU A 66 4.53 -1.11 1.30
CA LEU A 66 4.41 -1.69 -0.04
C LEU A 66 3.02 -2.30 -0.29
N ARG A 67 2.50 -3.07 0.67
CA ARG A 67 1.19 -3.72 0.59
C ARG A 67 0.05 -2.70 0.56
N ASP A 68 0.13 -1.65 1.37
CA ASP A 68 -0.85 -0.56 1.33
C ASP A 68 -0.88 0.13 -0.05
N GLY A 69 0.30 0.31 -0.66
CA GLY A 69 0.40 0.82 -2.02
C GLY A 69 -0.25 -0.11 -3.05
N LEU A 70 -0.02 -1.42 -2.94
CA LEU A 70 -0.63 -2.43 -3.80
C LEU A 70 -2.15 -2.49 -3.69
N ASP A 71 -2.71 -2.31 -2.49
CA ASP A 71 -4.17 -2.27 -2.29
C ASP A 71 -4.83 -1.16 -3.12
N MET A 72 -4.21 0.03 -3.15
CA MET A 72 -4.69 1.17 -3.92
C MET A 72 -4.48 0.97 -5.42
N LEU A 73 -3.34 0.40 -5.84
CA LEU A 73 -3.10 0.04 -7.24
C LEU A 73 -4.10 -1.01 -7.74
N GLY A 74 -4.46 -1.98 -6.89
CA GLY A 74 -5.49 -2.98 -7.20
C GLY A 74 -6.86 -2.34 -7.42
N GLU A 75 -7.23 -1.34 -6.63
CA GLU A 75 -8.48 -0.58 -6.86
C GLU A 75 -8.41 0.24 -8.17
N ILE A 76 -7.27 0.84 -8.50
CA ILE A 76 -7.09 1.53 -9.77
C ILE A 76 -7.22 0.54 -10.94
N GLN A 77 -6.57 -0.61 -10.87
CA GLN A 77 -6.67 -1.65 -11.90
C GLN A 77 -8.11 -2.09 -12.09
N ARG A 78 -8.85 -2.37 -11.00
CA ARG A 78 -10.27 -2.74 -11.05
C ARG A 78 -11.13 -1.69 -11.76
N ARG A 79 -10.80 -0.40 -11.60
CA ARG A 79 -11.50 0.69 -12.32
C ARG A 79 -11.17 0.69 -13.81
N LEU A 80 -9.91 0.48 -14.17
CA LEU A 80 -9.46 0.39 -15.56
C LEU A 80 -10.14 -0.79 -16.27
N ASP A 81 -10.21 -1.95 -15.62
CA ASP A 81 -10.88 -3.14 -16.17
C ASP A 81 -12.36 -2.84 -16.47
N GLY A 82 -13.07 -2.22 -15.51
CA GLY A 82 -14.46 -1.81 -15.69
C GLY A 82 -14.70 -0.68 -16.70
N GLN A 83 -13.64 0.00 -17.18
CA GLN A 83 -13.69 0.93 -18.30
C GLN A 83 -13.44 0.23 -19.63
N ALA A 84 -12.61 -0.81 -19.65
CA ALA A 84 -12.30 -1.58 -20.86
C ALA A 84 -13.44 -2.52 -21.30
N GLU A 85 -14.30 -2.93 -20.35
CA GLU A 85 -15.48 -3.76 -20.61
C GLU A 85 -16.72 -2.96 -21.08
N LYS A 86 -16.62 -1.64 -21.22
CA LYS A 86 -17.69 -0.73 -21.66
C LYS A 86 -17.47 -0.22 -23.07
#